data_AF-A0A7Y9RDZ2-F1
#
_entry.id   AF-A0A7Y9RDZ2-F1
#
_cell.length_a   1.000
_cell.length_b   1.000
_cell.length_c   1.000
_cell.angle_alpha   90.00
_cell.angle_beta   90.00
_cell.angle_gamma   90.00
#
_symmetry.space_group_name_H-M   'P 1'
#
loop_
_entity.id
_entity.type
_entity.pdbx_description
1 polymer ?
#
loop_
_entity_poly.entity_id
_entity_poly.type
_entity_poly.pdbx_seq_one_letter_code
_entity_poly.pdbx_strand_id
1 'polypeptide(L)' 'MKLHFSERPVRDYRSAYMSEGETKRQSVFNLEFLNRGILAASYGLMALSLPMTDTDIESIVRAASDALAQIASKT' A
#
# COMPACT_ATOMS: atom_id res chain seq x y z
N MET A 1 -7.36 6.58 0.32
CA MET A 1 -6.00 6.84 -0.21
C MET A 1 -5.55 5.63 -1.03
N LYS A 2 -5.23 5.76 -2.33
CA LYS A 2 -4.65 4.67 -3.15
C LYS A 2 -3.14 4.86 -3.24
N LEU A 3 -2.37 3.77 -3.15
CA LEU A 3 -0.91 3.81 -3.29
C LEU A 3 -0.50 3.48 -4.73
N HIS A 4 0.37 4.33 -5.29
CA HIS A 4 0.94 4.15 -6.62
C HIS A 4 2.42 3.77 -6.48
N PHE A 5 2.75 2.52 -6.77
CA PHE A 5 4.13 2.10 -6.94
C PHE A 5 4.57 2.56 -8.32
N SER A 6 5.21 3.73 -8.40
CA SER A 6 5.62 4.33 -9.65
C SER A 6 6.85 5.20 -9.45
N GLU A 7 7.87 5.01 -10.30
CA GLU A 7 9.05 5.88 -10.34
C GLU A 7 8.80 7.14 -11.19
N ARG A 8 7.74 7.11 -12.01
CA ARG A 8 7.27 8.23 -12.82
C ARG A 8 6.15 9.00 -12.11
N PRO A 9 6.04 10.32 -12.31
CA PRO A 9 4.92 11.10 -11.80
C PRO A 9 3.57 10.61 -12.35
N VAL A 10 2.60 10.37 -11.47
CA VAL A 10 1.22 10.04 -11.86
C VAL A 10 0.44 11.35 -12.03
N ARG A 11 0.15 11.73 -13.29
CA ARG A 11 -0.52 13.00 -13.66
C ARG A 11 -1.91 12.82 -14.24
N ASP A 12 -2.15 11.67 -14.87
CA ASP A 12 -3.41 11.31 -15.50
C ASP A 12 -3.70 9.82 -15.33
N TYR A 13 -4.90 9.39 -15.73
CA TYR A 13 -5.32 8.01 -15.57
C TYR A 13 -4.46 6.99 -16.34
N ARG A 14 -3.79 7.41 -17.44
CA ARG A 14 -2.92 6.53 -18.23
C ARG A 14 -1.58 6.34 -17.54
N SER A 15 -1.02 7.41 -16.98
CA SER A 15 0.20 7.35 -16.18
C SER A 15 0.05 6.50 -14.92
N ALA A 16 -1.18 6.25 -14.49
CA ALA A 16 -1.50 5.38 -13.35
C ALA A 16 -1.47 3.88 -13.67
N TYR A 17 -1.40 3.47 -14.95
CA TYR A 17 -1.24 2.06 -15.31
C TYR A 17 0.14 1.57 -14.87
N MET A 18 0.15 0.44 -14.16
CA MET A 18 1.39 -0.14 -13.64
C MET A 18 2.05 -1.03 -14.69
N SER A 19 3.37 -1.01 -14.72
CA SER A 19 4.20 -2.06 -15.29
C SER A 19 4.11 -3.35 -14.48
N GLU A 20 4.67 -4.43 -15.01
CA GLU A 20 4.75 -5.72 -14.31
C GLU A 20 5.52 -5.61 -12.99
N GLY A 21 6.66 -4.91 -12.98
CA GLY A 21 7.47 -4.70 -11.78
C GLY A 21 6.72 -3.89 -10.70
N GLU A 22 6.00 -2.84 -11.10
CA GLU A 22 5.15 -2.05 -10.21
C GLU A 22 3.99 -2.88 -9.64
N THR A 23 3.37 -3.72 -10.47
CA THR A 23 2.32 -4.66 -10.06
C THR A 23 2.85 -5.66 -9.03
N LYS A 24 4.05 -6.21 -9.25
CA LYS A 24 4.69 -7.14 -8.30
C LYS A 24 4.95 -6.47 -6.94
N ARG A 25 5.48 -5.24 -6.94
CA ARG A 25 5.68 -4.46 -5.71
C ARG A 25 4.37 -4.20 -4.97
N GLN A 26 3.31 -3.86 -5.68
CA GLN A 26 1.98 -3.67 -5.08
C GLN A 26 1.42 -4.97 -4.46
N SER A 27 1.55 -6.11 -5.14
CA SER A 27 1.13 -7.40 -4.58
C SER A 27 1.89 -7.78 -3.31
N VAL A 28 3.21 -7.55 -3.28
CA VAL A 28 4.01 -7.74 -2.07
C VAL A 28 3.53 -6.82 -0.95
N PHE A 29 3.30 -5.54 -1.24
CA PHE A 29 2.77 -4.60 -0.26
C PHE A 29 1.45 -5.07 0.36
N ASN A 30 0.49 -5.51 -0.47
CA ASN A 30 -0.80 -5.99 0.02
C ASN A 30 -0.66 -7.26 0.88
N LEU A 31 0.23 -8.19 0.50
CA LEU A 31 0.52 -9.36 1.31
C LEU A 31 1.15 -8.99 2.66
N GLU A 32 2.09 -8.05 2.68
CA GLU A 32 2.70 -7.55 3.91
C GLU A 32 1.67 -6.87 4.83
N PHE A 33 0.67 -6.19 4.28
CA PHE A 33 -0.46 -5.66 5.04
C PHE A 33 -1.27 -6.75 5.70
N LEU A 34 -1.64 -7.77 4.91
CA LEU A 34 -2.44 -8.88 5.40
C LEU A 34 -1.70 -9.65 6.51
N ASN A 35 -0.40 -9.87 6.34
CA ASN A 35 0.45 -10.52 7.35
C ASN A 35 0.57 -9.73 8.66
N ARG A 36 0.28 -8.41 8.63
CA ARG A 36 0.28 -7.51 9.80
C ARG A 36 -1.13 -7.21 10.32
N GLY A 37 -2.14 -7.93 9.82
CA GLY A 37 -3.53 -7.79 10.27
C GLY A 37 -4.28 -6.61 9.65
N ILE A 38 -3.76 -5.97 8.61
CA ILE A 38 -4.43 -4.88 7.92
C ILE A 38 -5.06 -5.38 6.62
N LEU A 39 -6.39 -5.33 6.55
CA LEU A 39 -7.13 -5.62 5.33
C LEU A 39 -7.37 -4.32 4.54
N ALA A 40 -6.82 -4.27 3.33
CA ALA A 40 -7.03 -3.19 2.37
C ALA A 40 -7.41 -3.77 1.00
N ALA A 41 -7.96 -2.95 0.12
CA ALA A 41 -8.07 -3.35 -1.29
C ALA A 41 -6.66 -3.71 -1.83
N SER A 42 -6.59 -4.63 -2.78
CA SER A 42 -5.32 -5.14 -3.33
C SER A 42 -4.37 -4.03 -3.83
N TYR A 43 -4.93 -2.89 -4.23
CA TYR A 43 -4.20 -1.71 -4.68
C TYR A 43 -3.93 -0.67 -3.57
N GLY A 44 -4.00 -1.08 -2.30
CA GLY A 44 -3.70 -0.27 -1.13
C GLY A 44 -4.76 0.78 -0.78
N LEU A 45 -5.92 0.78 -1.46
CA LEU A 45 -7.03 1.66 -1.09
C LEU A 45 -7.71 1.17 0.19
N MET A 46 -7.85 2.10 1.14
CA MET A 46 -8.58 1.90 2.38
C MET A 46 -9.64 2.98 2.55
N ALA A 47 -10.78 2.59 3.12
CA ALA A 47 -11.81 3.46 3.66
C ALA A 47 -11.88 3.22 5.17
N LEU A 48 -11.83 4.29 5.96
CA LEU A 48 -11.90 4.22 7.41
C LEU A 48 -13.36 4.09 7.87
N SER A 49 -13.57 3.57 9.08
CA SER A 49 -14.90 3.39 9.66
C SER A 49 -15.03 4.15 10.99
N LEU A 50 -16.26 4.54 11.34
CA LEU A 50 -16.56 5.30 12.57
C LEU A 50 -16.02 4.69 13.88
N PRO A 51 -16.00 3.36 14.09
CA PRO A 51 -15.47 2.80 15.33
C PRO A 51 -13.93 2.78 15.42
N MET A 52 -13.22 3.13 14.33
CA MET A 52 -11.76 3.16 14.37
C MET A 52 -11.26 4.27 15.30
N THR A 53 -10.20 3.95 16.01
CA THR A 53 -9.52 4.82 16.97
C THR A 53 -8.18 5.27 16.41
N ASP A 54 -7.53 6.22 17.09
CA ASP A 54 -6.17 6.64 16.74
C ASP A 54 -5.18 5.46 16.76
N THR A 55 -5.38 4.49 17.64
CA THR A 55 -4.57 3.26 17.71
C THR A 55 -4.68 2.40 16.45
N ASP A 56 -5.85 2.36 15.82
CA ASP A 56 -6.03 1.66 14.54
C ASP A 56 -5.28 2.40 13.43
N ILE A 57 -5.32 3.73 13.43
CA ILE A 57 -4.59 4.58 12.47
C ILE A 57 -3.07 4.41 12.64
N GLU A 58 -2.56 4.44 13.87
CA GLU A 58 -1.15 4.19 14.17
C GLU A 58 -0.70 2.80 13.70
N SER A 59 -1.55 1.79 13.89
CA SER A 59 -1.28 0.43 13.43
C SER A 59 -1.18 0.35 11.90
N ILE A 60 -2.08 1.03 11.18
CA ILE A 60 -2.04 1.12 9.71
C ILE A 60 -0.78 1.85 9.23
N VAL A 61 -0.42 2.96 9.86
CA VAL A 61 0.79 3.73 9.50
C VAL A 61 2.06 2.93 9.75
N ARG A 62 2.15 2.24 10.89
CA ARG A 62 3.29 1.36 11.19
C ARG A 62 3.40 0.23 10.17
N ALA A 63 2.28 -0.45 9.87
CA ALA A 63 2.26 -1.51 8.86
C ALA A 63 2.65 -0.99 7.46
N ALA A 64 2.21 0.22 7.08
CA ALA A 64 2.65 0.91 5.87
C ALA A 64 4.16 1.10 5.81
N SER A 65 4.75 1.64 6.88
CA SER A 65 6.18 1.88 6.97
C SER A 65 6.98 0.59 6.86
N ASP A 66 6.61 -0.44 7.62
CA ASP A 66 7.29 -1.73 7.65
C ASP A 66 7.18 -2.47 6.30
N ALA A 67 6.00 -2.44 5.67
CA ALA A 67 5.80 -3.05 4.36
C ALA A 67 6.64 -2.36 3.27
N LEU A 68 6.74 -1.02 3.31
CA LEU A 68 7.57 -0.27 2.37
C LEU A 68 9.06 -0.57 2.56
N ALA A 69 9.54 -0.64 3.82
CA ALA A 69 10.92 -1.03 4.12
C ALA A 69 11.23 -2.47 3.64
N GLN A 70 10.27 -3.39 3.77
CA GLN A 70 10.42 -4.76 3.29
C GLN A 70 10.51 -4.83 1.75
N ILE A 71 9.78 -3.99 1.03
CA ILE A 71 9.86 -3.90 -0.44
C ILE A 71 11.20 -3.31 -0.86
N ALA A 72 11.64 -2.24 -0.19
CA ALA A 72 12.90 -1.56 -0.49
C ALA A 72 14.12 -2.48 -0.29
N SER A 73 14.07 -3.41 0.67
CA SER A 73 15.16 -4.39 0.91
C SER A 73 15.18 -5.58 -0.06
N LYS A 74 14.14 -5.75 -0.89
CA LYS A 74 14.02 -6.83 -1.89
C LYS A 74 14.27 -6.36 -3.33
N THR A 75 14.63 -5.10 -3.51
CA THR A 75 14.99 -4.49 -4.80
C THR A 75 16.50 -4.36 -4.86
#